data_AF-A0A7J3ZBP9-F1
#
_entry.id   AF-A0A7J3ZBP9-F1
#
_cell.length_a   1.000
_cell.length_b   1.000
_cell.length_c   1.000
_cell.angle_alpha   90.00
_cell.angle_beta   90.00
_cell.angle_gamma   90.00
#
_symmetry.space_group_name_H-M   'P 1'
#
loop_
_entity.id
_entity.type
_entity.pdbx_description
1 polymer ?
#
loop_
_entity_poly.entity_id
_entity_poly.type
_entity_poly.pdbx_seq_one_letter_code
_entity_poly.pdbx_strand_id
1 'polypeptide(L)'
;MPLCTICGSREAVVYQLHTGYRLCRSCFISDIVARAAREIFRYGMISYGEKILVGISGGKDSFVLLDILSQIYDPSRLGGVTVVEGIEGYNRAEHLEDIKRYASERGVEIHIVSIKDLWGASVDEMVRRSIASGVRISPCTYCGIHRRKSINIVARELGYDKVATAHNLDDEAQTILINIMRGDIERLYMNHPLRPRLSRLFIPKIKPLRKIYEWETAKYAYLAGYKPQEVECPYLEYFPSLRVRIRDMIYEIESRKPGTMLRLLEWFDMTFNPSKIGGKIELGECSICGEPTSPWRTICKSCELQLKILGDARAAALLRIRGSSPVNKNQPTP
;
A
#
# COMPACT_ATOMS: atom_id res chain seq x y z
N MET A 1 16.61 13.49 32.10
CA MET A 1 15.99 13.59 30.76
C MET A 1 14.58 14.20 30.89
N PRO A 2 14.00 14.84 29.86
CA PRO A 2 12.65 15.38 29.98
C PRO A 2 11.62 14.25 30.16
N LEU A 3 10.63 14.47 31.02
CA LEU A 3 9.53 13.53 31.24
C LEU A 3 8.51 13.57 30.09
N CYS A 4 7.79 12.46 29.92
CA CYS A 4 6.72 12.35 28.94
C CYS A 4 5.56 13.29 29.26
N THR A 5 5.16 14.10 28.28
CA THR A 5 4.04 15.06 28.35
C THR A 5 2.71 14.41 28.69
N ILE A 6 2.48 13.17 28.26
CA ILE A 6 1.18 12.48 28.43
C ILE A 6 1.08 11.78 29.78
N CYS A 7 2.09 11.00 30.17
CA CYS A 7 2.01 10.19 31.40
C CYS A 7 2.71 10.83 32.61
N GLY A 8 3.54 11.85 32.42
CA GLY A 8 4.26 12.55 33.48
C GLY A 8 5.31 11.75 34.25
N SER A 9 5.41 10.43 34.04
CA SER A 9 6.22 9.53 34.89
C SER A 9 7.39 8.87 34.19
N ARG A 10 7.28 8.59 32.89
CA ARG A 10 8.34 7.93 32.11
C ARG A 10 9.17 8.93 31.33
N GLU A 11 10.45 8.62 31.12
CA GLU A 11 11.33 9.43 30.29
C GLU A 11 10.83 9.48 28.84
N ALA A 12 10.90 10.67 28.25
CA ALA A 12 10.58 10.85 26.85
C ALA A 12 11.73 10.38 25.95
N VAL A 13 11.38 9.63 24.90
CA VAL A 13 12.31 9.10 23.90
C VAL A 13 12.02 9.60 22.49
N VAL A 14 10.90 10.31 22.30
CA VAL A 14 10.49 10.94 21.05
C VAL A 14 10.00 12.36 21.32
N TYR A 15 10.32 13.29 20.42
CA TYR A 15 9.71 14.62 20.36
C TYR A 15 8.93 14.76 19.05
N GLN A 16 7.61 14.96 19.15
CA GLN A 16 6.74 15.14 18.00
C GLN A 16 6.67 16.63 17.63
N LEU A 17 7.30 17.01 16.52
CA LEU A 17 7.38 18.41 16.10
C LEU A 17 6.00 19.06 15.84
N HIS A 18 5.06 18.32 15.27
CA HIS A 18 3.74 18.85 14.89
C HIS A 18 2.76 19.00 16.07
N THR A 19 3.03 18.37 17.22
CA THR A 19 2.23 18.51 18.45
C THR A 19 2.97 19.23 19.58
N GLY A 20 4.32 19.27 19.54
CA GLY A 20 5.16 19.72 20.64
C GLY A 20 5.28 18.72 21.79
N TYR A 21 4.75 17.50 21.64
CA TYR A 21 4.76 16.50 22.71
C TYR A 21 6.09 15.77 22.85
N ARG A 22 6.52 15.57 24.09
CA ARG A 22 7.62 14.68 24.46
C ARG A 22 7.01 13.36 24.91
N LEU A 23 7.26 12.27 24.20
CA LEU A 23 6.58 11.00 24.44
C LEU A 23 7.55 9.90 24.86
N CYS A 24 7.17 9.15 25.90
CA CYS A 24 7.81 7.87 26.21
C CYS A 24 7.37 6.80 25.19
N ARG A 25 8.05 5.65 25.18
CA ARG A 25 7.79 4.56 24.22
C ARG A 25 6.31 4.17 24.13
N SER A 26 5.67 3.89 25.27
CA SER A 26 4.28 3.42 25.29
C SER A 26 3.27 4.49 24.87
N CYS A 27 3.47 5.75 25.30
CA CYS A 27 2.60 6.85 24.92
C CYS A 27 2.72 7.20 23.43
N PHE A 28 3.92 7.08 22.85
CA PHE A 28 4.13 7.28 21.41
C PHE A 28 3.42 6.22 20.56
N ILE A 29 3.57 4.95 20.92
CA ILE A 29 2.86 3.84 20.24
C ILE A 29 1.34 4.03 20.36
N SER A 30 0.85 4.34 21.56
CA SER A 30 -0.58 4.53 21.82
C SER A 30 -1.14 5.73 21.05
N ASP A 31 -0.39 6.82 20.93
CA ASP A 31 -0.80 8.00 20.14
C ASP A 31 -1.00 7.65 18.66
N ILE A 32 -0.05 6.92 18.06
CA ILE A 32 -0.13 6.51 16.65
C ILE A 32 -1.31 5.57 16.41
N VAL A 33 -1.50 4.56 17.27
CA VAL A 33 -2.64 3.64 17.22
C VAL A 33 -3.96 4.43 17.30
N ALA A 34 -4.06 5.36 18.26
CA ALA A 34 -5.26 6.17 18.45
C ALA A 34 -5.55 7.09 17.25
N ARG A 35 -4.52 7.69 16.64
CA ARG A 35 -4.70 8.52 15.43
C ARG A 35 -5.14 7.70 14.22
N ALA A 36 -4.56 6.52 14.00
CA ALA A 36 -4.99 5.61 12.94
C ALA A 36 -6.43 5.11 13.16
N ALA A 37 -6.78 4.72 14.38
CA ALA A 37 -8.15 4.31 14.72
C ALA A 37 -9.16 5.44 14.51
N ARG A 38 -8.81 6.68 14.87
CA ARG A 38 -9.65 7.86 14.64
C ARG A 38 -9.88 8.12 13.16
N GLU A 39 -8.87 7.92 12.32
CA GLU A 39 -8.97 8.08 10.87
C GLU A 39 -9.84 6.98 10.24
N ILE A 40 -9.69 5.72 10.69
CA ILE A 40 -10.55 4.60 10.30
C ILE A 40 -12.01 4.92 10.62
N PHE A 41 -12.28 5.35 11.85
CA PHE A 41 -13.64 5.68 12.31
C PHE A 41 -14.23 6.85 11.53
N ARG A 42 -13.46 7.95 11.37
CA ARG A 42 -13.89 9.17 10.68
C ARG A 42 -14.43 8.91 9.27
N TYR A 43 -13.82 8.00 8.54
CA TYR A 43 -14.18 7.70 7.15
C TYR A 43 -14.90 6.36 6.96
N GLY A 44 -15.28 5.68 8.05
CA GLY A 44 -15.92 4.36 7.98
C GLY A 44 -15.07 3.34 7.20
N MET A 45 -13.74 3.41 7.35
CA MET A 45 -12.82 2.59 6.55
C MET A 45 -13.03 1.09 6.80
N ILE A 46 -13.40 0.71 8.02
CA ILE A 46 -13.66 -0.69 8.41
C ILE A 46 -15.01 -0.72 9.14
N SER A 47 -15.87 -1.64 8.74
CA SER A 47 -17.17 -1.93 9.35
C SER A 47 -17.13 -3.28 10.06
N TYR A 48 -18.03 -3.48 11.02
CA TYR A 48 -18.12 -4.73 11.76
C TYR A 48 -18.33 -5.92 10.81
N GLY A 49 -17.52 -6.97 10.98
CA GLY A 49 -17.62 -8.21 10.22
C GLY A 49 -16.87 -8.22 8.89
N GLU A 50 -16.38 -7.08 8.39
CA GLU A 50 -15.63 -7.04 7.13
C GLU A 50 -14.29 -7.78 7.24
N LYS A 51 -13.90 -8.48 6.17
CA LYS A 51 -12.58 -9.07 6.00
C LYS A 51 -11.64 -8.08 5.31
N ILE A 52 -10.50 -7.81 5.91
CA ILE A 52 -9.55 -6.79 5.43
C ILE A 52 -8.24 -7.45 4.99
N LEU A 53 -7.85 -7.24 3.74
CA LEU A 53 -6.56 -7.68 3.21
C LEU A 53 -5.52 -6.55 3.35
N VAL A 54 -4.45 -6.78 4.09
CA VAL A 54 -3.36 -5.82 4.33
C VAL A 54 -2.23 -6.08 3.34
N GLY A 55 -1.88 -5.06 2.55
CA GLY A 55 -0.72 -5.15 1.65
C GLY A 55 0.59 -5.03 2.43
N ILE A 56 1.36 -6.12 2.51
CA ILE A 56 2.61 -6.21 3.27
C ILE A 56 3.78 -6.29 2.28
N SER A 57 4.54 -5.19 2.20
CA SER A 57 5.61 -5.05 1.21
C SER A 57 7.00 -5.37 1.74
N GLY A 58 7.12 -5.66 3.04
CA GLY A 58 8.44 -5.75 3.68
C GLY A 58 8.97 -4.49 4.33
N GLY A 59 8.34 -3.35 4.03
CA GLY A 59 8.75 -2.05 4.53
C GLY A 59 8.13 -1.72 5.88
N LYS A 60 8.81 -0.85 6.65
CA LYS A 60 8.42 -0.36 7.98
C LYS A 60 6.93 0.01 8.08
N ASP A 61 6.40 0.76 7.11
CA ASP A 61 5.03 1.27 7.13
C ASP A 61 4.00 0.14 7.08
N SER A 62 4.26 -0.89 6.26
CA SER A 62 3.34 -2.01 6.10
C SER A 62 3.26 -2.92 7.32
N PHE A 63 4.36 -3.03 8.06
CA PHE A 63 4.41 -3.73 9.35
C PHE A 63 3.68 -2.96 10.42
N VAL A 64 3.92 -1.64 10.51
CA VAL A 64 3.20 -0.76 11.43
C VAL A 64 1.69 -0.80 11.17
N LEU A 65 1.27 -0.79 9.90
CA LEU A 65 -0.15 -0.94 9.55
C LEU A 65 -0.72 -2.26 10.06
N LEU A 66 -0.03 -3.38 9.83
CA LEU A 66 -0.49 -4.70 10.31
C LEU A 66 -0.58 -4.73 11.84
N ASP A 67 0.45 -4.23 12.52
CA ASP A 67 0.50 -4.18 13.98
C ASP A 67 -0.66 -3.38 14.57
N ILE A 68 -0.91 -2.19 14.04
CA ILE A 68 -2.01 -1.33 14.46
C ILE A 68 -3.36 -2.02 14.22
N LEU A 69 -3.58 -2.57 13.02
CA LEU A 69 -4.85 -3.24 12.71
C LEU A 69 -5.08 -4.47 13.60
N SER A 70 -4.04 -5.24 13.91
CA SER A 70 -4.13 -6.40 14.79
C SER A 70 -4.45 -6.03 16.25
N GLN A 71 -4.16 -4.80 16.67
CA GLN A 71 -4.47 -4.30 18.02
C GLN A 71 -5.91 -3.75 18.12
N ILE A 72 -6.47 -3.24 17.03
CA ILE A 72 -7.76 -2.51 17.06
C ILE A 72 -8.89 -3.23 16.34
N TYR A 73 -8.61 -4.35 15.68
CA TYR A 73 -9.58 -5.17 14.94
C TYR A 73 -9.38 -6.66 15.22
N ASP A 74 -10.39 -7.46 14.89
CA ASP A 74 -10.35 -8.93 15.01
C ASP A 74 -9.29 -9.51 14.05
N PRO A 75 -8.18 -10.08 14.56
CA PRO A 75 -7.12 -10.60 13.71
C PRO A 75 -7.56 -11.74 12.80
N SER A 76 -8.60 -12.51 13.18
CA SER A 76 -9.14 -13.60 12.36
C SER A 76 -9.83 -13.11 11.08
N ARG A 77 -10.14 -11.80 11.02
CA ARG A 77 -10.71 -11.13 9.85
C ARG A 77 -9.67 -10.33 9.06
N LEU A 78 -8.42 -10.34 9.51
CA LEU A 78 -7.31 -9.77 8.77
C LEU A 78 -6.64 -10.88 7.95
N GLY A 79 -6.24 -10.53 6.74
CA GLY A 79 -5.27 -11.29 5.96
C GLY A 79 -4.15 -10.38 5.53
N GLY A 80 -2.96 -10.92 5.30
CA GLY A 80 -1.84 -10.24 4.69
C GLY A 80 -1.64 -10.69 3.24
N VAL A 81 -1.18 -9.79 2.38
CA VAL A 81 -0.72 -10.15 1.02
C VAL A 81 0.64 -9.55 0.74
N THR A 82 1.56 -10.40 0.30
CA THR A 82 2.87 -9.99 -0.22
C THR A 82 2.98 -10.41 -1.68
N VAL A 83 3.34 -9.46 -2.53
CA VAL A 83 3.53 -9.71 -3.97
C VAL A 83 5.03 -9.78 -4.24
N VAL A 84 5.52 -10.94 -4.66
CA VAL A 84 6.91 -11.13 -5.10
C VAL A 84 7.04 -10.64 -6.53
N GLU A 85 7.74 -9.52 -6.72
CA GLU A 85 7.92 -8.91 -8.04
C GLU A 85 8.87 -9.68 -8.97
N GLY A 86 9.74 -10.52 -8.40
CA GLY A 86 10.80 -11.24 -9.12
C GLY A 86 11.86 -10.28 -9.69
N ILE A 87 12.31 -9.37 -8.83
CA ILE A 87 13.44 -8.46 -9.02
C ILE A 87 14.63 -9.06 -8.27
N GLU A 88 15.76 -9.23 -8.94
CA GLU A 88 16.97 -9.81 -8.34
C GLU A 88 17.42 -9.04 -7.09
N GLY A 89 17.72 -9.76 -6.00
CA GLY A 89 18.12 -9.17 -4.71
C GLY A 89 16.97 -8.59 -3.86
N TYR A 90 15.77 -8.41 -4.43
CA TYR A 90 14.57 -7.91 -3.75
C TYR A 90 13.61 -9.07 -3.40
N ASN A 91 12.84 -8.96 -2.30
CA ASN A 91 12.02 -10.05 -1.75
C ASN A 91 12.80 -11.34 -1.46
N ARG A 92 13.91 -11.23 -0.74
CA ARG A 92 14.73 -12.40 -0.37
C ARG A 92 13.93 -13.39 0.48
N ALA A 93 14.28 -14.68 0.40
CA ALA A 93 13.56 -15.75 1.10
C ALA A 93 13.47 -15.51 2.62
N GLU A 94 14.59 -15.11 3.24
CA GLU A 94 14.66 -14.72 4.66
C GLU A 94 13.61 -13.67 5.03
N HIS A 95 13.37 -12.72 4.13
CA HIS A 95 12.48 -11.61 4.38
C HIS A 95 11.00 -12.02 4.27
N LEU A 96 10.70 -12.95 3.35
CA LEU A 96 9.37 -13.55 3.27
C LEU A 96 9.06 -14.40 4.51
N GLU A 97 10.06 -15.06 5.08
CA GLU A 97 9.92 -15.77 6.37
C GLU A 97 9.70 -14.81 7.53
N ASP A 98 10.41 -13.68 7.58
CA ASP A 98 10.19 -12.64 8.57
C ASP A 98 8.76 -12.06 8.51
N ILE A 99 8.26 -11.80 7.30
CA ILE A 99 6.87 -11.37 7.09
C ILE A 99 5.90 -12.42 7.66
N LYS A 100 6.07 -13.70 7.30
CA LYS A 100 5.20 -14.79 7.77
C LYS A 100 5.20 -14.88 9.29
N ARG A 101 6.38 -14.86 9.90
CA ARG A 101 6.54 -14.94 11.35
C ARG A 101 5.84 -13.77 12.04
N TYR A 102 6.09 -12.54 11.58
CA TYR A 102 5.51 -11.34 12.16
C TYR A 102 3.97 -11.30 12.07
N ALA A 103 3.41 -11.77 10.94
CA ALA A 103 1.96 -11.87 10.77
C ALA A 103 1.37 -12.98 11.65
N SER A 104 2.03 -14.14 11.74
CA SER A 104 1.61 -15.27 12.58
C SER A 104 1.60 -14.91 14.06
N GLU A 105 2.58 -14.15 14.55
CA GLU A 105 2.63 -13.64 15.93
C GLU A 105 1.41 -12.74 16.27
N ARG A 106 0.76 -12.19 15.25
CA ARG A 106 -0.44 -11.34 15.36
C ARG A 106 -1.73 -12.08 15.01
N GLY A 107 -1.67 -13.38 14.76
CA GLY A 107 -2.83 -14.19 14.37
C GLY A 107 -3.36 -13.88 12.97
N VAL A 108 -2.52 -13.36 12.07
CA VAL A 108 -2.91 -12.97 10.70
C VAL A 108 -2.30 -13.93 9.68
N GLU A 109 -3.14 -14.50 8.81
CA GLU A 109 -2.71 -15.34 7.69
C GLU A 109 -2.05 -14.52 6.58
N ILE A 110 -0.95 -15.00 6.01
CA ILE A 110 -0.21 -14.35 4.90
C ILE A 110 -0.40 -15.12 3.59
N HIS A 111 -0.78 -14.38 2.55
CA HIS A 111 -0.85 -14.85 1.16
C HIS A 111 0.36 -14.31 0.40
N ILE A 112 1.28 -15.19 -0.02
CA ILE A 112 2.42 -14.81 -0.87
C ILE A 112 2.08 -15.17 -2.31
N VAL A 113 2.11 -14.17 -3.20
CA VAL A 113 1.82 -14.36 -4.63
C VAL A 113 2.97 -13.82 -5.48
N SER A 114 3.25 -14.47 -6.61
CA SER A 114 4.33 -14.08 -7.51
C SER A 114 3.80 -13.36 -8.75
N ILE A 115 4.42 -12.26 -9.16
CA ILE A 115 4.11 -11.63 -10.45
C ILE A 115 4.36 -12.61 -11.59
N LYS A 116 5.42 -13.43 -11.49
CA LYS A 116 5.76 -14.41 -12.53
C LYS A 116 4.66 -15.46 -12.68
N ASP A 117 4.09 -15.95 -11.59
CA ASP A 117 3.06 -16.98 -11.64
C ASP A 117 1.73 -16.43 -12.15
N LEU A 118 1.40 -15.19 -11.77
CA LEU A 118 0.16 -14.53 -12.15
C LEU A 118 0.17 -14.00 -13.58
N TRP A 119 1.32 -13.53 -14.06
CA TRP A 119 1.43 -12.76 -15.30
C TRP A 119 2.35 -13.42 -16.34
N GLY A 120 2.96 -14.56 -16.02
CA GLY A 120 3.82 -15.35 -16.90
C GLY A 120 5.26 -14.85 -17.04
N ALA A 121 5.60 -13.71 -16.42
CA ALA A 121 6.94 -13.14 -16.42
C ALA A 121 7.18 -12.31 -15.14
N SER A 122 8.41 -12.32 -14.62
CA SER A 122 8.81 -11.41 -13.54
C SER A 122 9.00 -9.97 -14.02
N VAL A 123 9.15 -9.00 -13.10
CA VAL A 123 9.46 -7.61 -13.48
C VAL A 123 10.78 -7.54 -14.25
N ASP A 124 11.84 -8.24 -13.81
CA ASP A 124 13.12 -8.24 -14.52
C ASP A 124 13.01 -8.84 -15.93
N GLU A 125 12.25 -9.92 -16.09
CA GLU A 125 12.00 -10.53 -17.39
C GLU A 125 11.22 -9.57 -18.30
N MET A 126 10.21 -8.86 -17.77
CA MET A 126 9.46 -7.83 -18.50
C MET A 126 10.36 -6.67 -18.94
N VAL A 127 11.24 -6.19 -18.06
CA VAL A 127 12.18 -5.10 -18.36
C VAL A 127 13.20 -5.53 -19.41
N ARG A 128 13.83 -6.70 -19.25
CA ARG A 128 14.80 -7.24 -20.22
C ARG A 128 14.20 -7.36 -21.62
N ARG A 129 12.99 -7.94 -21.73
CA ARG A 129 12.29 -8.06 -23.01
C ARG A 129 11.89 -6.70 -23.57
N SER A 130 11.42 -5.78 -22.72
CA SER A 130 11.07 -4.41 -23.14
C SER A 130 12.25 -3.63 -23.72
N ILE A 131 13.47 -3.88 -23.23
CA ILE A 131 14.70 -3.30 -23.78
C ILE A 131 15.04 -3.96 -25.12
N ALA A 132 15.00 -5.29 -25.19
CA ALA A 132 15.28 -6.06 -26.41
C ALA A 132 14.34 -5.69 -27.58
N SER A 133 13.07 -5.40 -27.30
CA SER A 133 12.09 -4.99 -28.31
C SER A 133 12.05 -3.48 -28.59
N GLY A 134 12.97 -2.69 -28.04
CA GLY A 134 13.07 -1.25 -28.29
C GLY A 134 11.99 -0.38 -27.63
N VAL A 135 11.05 -0.96 -26.88
CA VAL A 135 9.90 -0.26 -26.26
C VAL A 135 10.31 0.59 -25.04
N ARG A 136 11.35 0.17 -24.29
CA ARG A 136 11.97 0.90 -23.17
C ARG A 136 10.99 1.50 -22.13
N ILE A 137 10.01 0.72 -21.67
CA ILE A 137 9.09 1.16 -20.60
C ILE A 137 9.77 1.05 -19.23
N SER A 138 9.49 2.02 -18.35
CA SER A 138 10.04 2.06 -16.99
C SER A 138 9.66 0.80 -16.17
N PRO A 139 10.61 0.20 -15.43
CA PRO A 139 10.36 -0.92 -14.52
C PRO A 139 9.20 -0.68 -13.53
N CYS A 140 9.11 0.54 -12.99
CA CYS A 140 8.05 0.94 -12.06
C CYS A 140 6.65 0.92 -12.69
N THR A 141 6.56 1.06 -14.02
CA THR A 141 5.28 0.91 -14.75
C THR A 141 4.84 -0.55 -14.73
N TYR A 142 5.76 -1.48 -15.04
CA TYR A 142 5.47 -2.92 -14.99
C TYR A 142 5.13 -3.37 -13.57
N CYS A 143 5.99 -3.06 -12.60
CA CYS A 143 5.79 -3.43 -11.20
C CYS A 143 4.46 -2.87 -10.65
N GLY A 144 4.25 -1.56 -10.74
CA GLY A 144 3.10 -0.92 -10.10
C GLY A 144 1.75 -1.38 -10.67
N ILE A 145 1.65 -1.59 -11.99
CA ILE A 145 0.40 -2.04 -12.63
C ILE A 145 0.08 -3.48 -12.23
N HIS A 146 1.05 -4.39 -12.36
CA HIS A 146 0.84 -5.80 -12.05
C HIS A 146 0.63 -6.02 -10.56
N ARG A 147 1.41 -5.38 -9.69
CA ARG A 147 1.24 -5.47 -8.23
C ARG A 147 -0.16 -5.02 -7.77
N ARG A 148 -0.64 -3.87 -8.23
CA ARG A 148 -1.98 -3.37 -7.87
C ARG A 148 -3.08 -4.32 -8.34
N LYS A 149 -2.92 -4.91 -9.53
CA LYS A 149 -3.89 -5.84 -10.11
C LYS A 149 -3.85 -7.19 -9.38
N SER A 150 -2.66 -7.71 -9.06
CA SER A 150 -2.47 -8.91 -8.24
C SER A 150 -3.16 -8.80 -6.88
N ILE A 151 -2.94 -7.71 -6.15
CA ILE A 151 -3.58 -7.50 -4.84
C ILE A 151 -5.11 -7.47 -4.96
N ASN A 152 -5.63 -6.81 -6.00
CA ASN A 152 -7.08 -6.75 -6.23
C ASN A 152 -7.67 -8.13 -6.56
N ILE A 153 -6.99 -8.91 -7.39
CA ILE A 153 -7.39 -10.28 -7.72
C ILE A 153 -7.40 -11.14 -6.46
N VAL A 154 -6.29 -11.17 -5.71
CA VAL A 154 -6.19 -11.95 -4.46
C VAL A 154 -7.29 -11.56 -3.47
N ALA A 155 -7.53 -10.27 -3.27
CA ALA A 155 -8.59 -9.80 -2.39
C ALA A 155 -9.97 -10.29 -2.84
N ARG A 156 -10.26 -10.23 -4.14
CA ARG A 156 -11.55 -10.66 -4.70
C ARG A 156 -11.73 -12.17 -4.61
N GLU A 157 -10.75 -12.95 -5.05
CA GLU A 157 -10.83 -14.42 -5.09
C GLU A 157 -10.92 -15.05 -3.69
N LEU A 158 -10.28 -14.43 -2.69
CA LEU A 158 -10.31 -14.90 -1.31
C LEU A 158 -11.46 -14.28 -0.48
N GLY A 159 -12.31 -13.46 -1.10
CA GLY A 159 -13.49 -12.89 -0.45
C GLY A 159 -13.18 -11.84 0.63
N TYR A 160 -12.15 -11.01 0.43
CA TYR A 160 -11.89 -9.83 1.26
C TYR A 160 -12.73 -8.65 0.79
N ASP A 161 -13.32 -7.92 1.75
CA ASP A 161 -14.20 -6.79 1.48
C ASP A 161 -13.40 -5.52 1.11
N LYS A 162 -12.22 -5.35 1.70
CA LYS A 162 -11.36 -4.17 1.50
C LYS A 162 -9.89 -4.51 1.52
N VAL A 163 -9.07 -3.66 0.90
CA VAL A 163 -7.61 -3.72 0.94
C VAL A 163 -7.05 -2.54 1.72
N ALA A 164 -6.34 -2.80 2.82
CA ALA A 164 -5.59 -1.78 3.54
C ALA A 164 -4.17 -1.64 2.98
N THR A 165 -3.76 -0.39 2.72
CA THR A 165 -2.40 -0.08 2.26
C THR A 165 -1.74 0.93 3.19
N ALA A 166 -0.43 0.81 3.36
CA ALA A 166 0.33 1.57 4.36
C ALA A 166 0.82 2.94 3.87
N HIS A 167 0.07 3.58 2.97
CA HIS A 167 0.40 4.94 2.55
C HIS A 167 0.24 5.88 3.74
N ASN A 168 1.32 6.58 4.07
CA ASN A 168 1.41 7.50 5.20
C ASN A 168 1.08 8.95 4.77
N LEU A 169 1.22 9.91 5.68
CA LEU A 169 0.94 11.33 5.42
C LEU A 169 1.83 11.90 4.31
N ASP A 170 3.11 11.56 4.32
CA ASP A 170 4.10 12.02 3.36
C ASP A 170 3.73 11.53 1.95
N ASP A 171 3.35 10.26 1.81
CA ASP A 171 2.87 9.68 0.55
C ASP A 171 1.65 10.41 -0.01
N GLU A 172 0.71 10.76 0.87
CA GLU A 172 -0.54 11.45 0.52
C GLU A 172 -0.28 12.90 0.11
N ALA A 173 0.52 13.64 0.89
CA ALA A 173 0.91 15.01 0.59
C ALA A 173 1.64 15.09 -0.76
N GLN A 174 2.61 14.20 -0.99
CA GLN A 174 3.30 14.09 -2.27
C GLN A 174 2.33 13.78 -3.42
N THR A 175 1.39 12.84 -3.23
CA THR A 175 0.41 12.47 -4.25
C THR A 175 -0.52 13.63 -4.60
N ILE A 176 -0.97 14.38 -3.60
CA ILE A 176 -1.78 15.59 -3.79
C ILE A 176 -1.01 16.62 -4.63
N LEU A 177 0.22 16.97 -4.24
CA LEU A 177 1.02 17.95 -4.99
C LEU A 177 1.34 17.49 -6.41
N ILE A 178 1.70 16.21 -6.60
CA ILE A 178 1.96 15.64 -7.94
C ILE A 178 0.75 15.83 -8.85
N ASN A 179 -0.46 15.54 -8.35
CA ASN A 179 -1.65 15.61 -9.20
C ASN A 179 -2.09 17.07 -9.44
N ILE A 180 -1.89 17.98 -8.46
CA ILE A 180 -2.07 19.43 -8.68
C ILE A 180 -1.14 19.93 -9.78
N MET A 181 0.15 19.62 -9.71
CA MET A 181 1.14 20.04 -10.72
C MET A 181 0.87 19.46 -12.11
N ARG A 182 0.19 18.30 -12.17
CA ARG A 182 -0.25 17.69 -13.43
C ARG A 182 -1.57 18.25 -13.97
N GLY A 183 -2.29 19.06 -13.19
CA GLY A 183 -3.64 19.51 -13.52
C GLY A 183 -4.66 18.36 -13.61
N ASP A 184 -4.39 17.23 -12.93
CA ASP A 184 -5.21 16.01 -13.03
C ASP A 184 -6.23 15.96 -11.89
N ILE A 185 -7.34 16.66 -12.10
CA ILE A 185 -8.40 16.80 -11.09
C ILE A 185 -9.10 15.47 -10.79
N GLU A 186 -9.25 14.60 -11.79
CA GLU A 186 -9.86 13.28 -11.62
C GLU A 186 -9.03 12.39 -10.69
N ARG A 187 -7.70 12.37 -10.86
CA ARG A 187 -6.82 11.63 -9.95
C ARG A 187 -6.77 12.22 -8.55
N LEU A 188 -6.93 13.54 -8.42
CA LEU A 188 -7.10 14.16 -7.10
C LEU A 188 -8.35 13.61 -6.40
N TYR A 189 -9.50 13.57 -7.07
CA TYR A 189 -10.73 12.98 -6.49
C TYR A 189 -10.55 11.51 -6.12
N MET A 190 -9.89 10.74 -6.98
CA MET A 190 -9.60 9.33 -6.71
C MET A 190 -8.59 9.11 -5.57
N ASN A 191 -7.97 10.16 -5.04
CA ASN A 191 -7.13 10.04 -3.84
C ASN A 191 -7.95 10.18 -2.54
N HIS A 192 -9.17 10.71 -2.58
CA HIS A 192 -10.00 10.93 -1.40
C HIS A 192 -10.44 9.59 -0.75
N PRO A 193 -10.53 9.49 0.60
CA PRO A 193 -10.94 8.27 1.29
C PRO A 193 -12.39 7.84 0.97
N LEU A 194 -13.29 8.81 0.78
CA LEU A 194 -14.69 8.58 0.39
C LEU A 194 -14.91 8.49 -1.13
N ARG A 195 -13.86 8.20 -1.92
CA ARG A 195 -14.01 8.07 -3.37
C ARG A 195 -15.03 6.98 -3.72
N PRO A 196 -15.82 7.15 -4.79
CA PRO A 196 -16.79 6.15 -5.21
C PRO A 196 -16.09 4.87 -5.68
N ARG A 197 -16.74 3.73 -5.44
CA ARG A 197 -16.35 2.46 -6.05
C ARG A 197 -16.80 2.47 -7.51
N LEU A 198 -15.85 2.58 -8.43
CA LEU A 198 -16.14 2.67 -9.87
C LEU A 198 -16.61 1.35 -10.51
N SER A 199 -16.23 0.20 -9.94
CA SER A 199 -16.64 -1.11 -10.46
C SER A 199 -16.74 -2.12 -9.32
N ARG A 200 -17.65 -3.09 -9.46
CA ARG A 200 -17.74 -4.26 -8.58
C ARG A 200 -16.47 -5.11 -8.63
N LEU A 201 -15.70 -5.06 -9.72
CA LEU A 201 -14.44 -5.80 -9.84
C LEU A 201 -13.29 -5.17 -9.04
N PHE A 202 -13.43 -3.92 -8.61
CA PHE A 202 -12.45 -3.24 -7.77
C PHE A 202 -12.80 -3.37 -6.30
N ILE A 203 -11.89 -4.00 -5.55
CA ILE A 203 -11.97 -4.05 -4.10
C ILE A 203 -11.61 -2.66 -3.55
N PRO A 204 -12.47 -2.06 -2.71
CA PRO A 204 -12.18 -0.77 -2.08
C PRO A 204 -10.85 -0.78 -1.33
N LYS A 205 -10.10 0.32 -1.44
CA LYS A 205 -8.80 0.46 -0.74
C LYS A 205 -8.85 1.53 0.31
N ILE A 206 -8.35 1.22 1.49
CA ILE A 206 -8.28 2.11 2.63
C ILE A 206 -6.82 2.41 2.98
N LYS A 207 -6.59 3.58 3.58
CA LYS A 207 -5.26 4.08 3.97
C LYS A 207 -5.30 4.55 5.44
N PRO A 208 -5.30 3.63 6.42
CA PRO A 208 -5.40 4.01 7.83
C PRO A 208 -4.27 4.92 8.33
N LEU A 209 -3.09 4.86 7.71
CA LEU A 209 -1.91 5.64 8.10
C LEU A 209 -1.84 7.03 7.46
N ARG A 210 -2.84 7.47 6.68
CA ARG A 210 -2.77 8.72 5.91
C ARG A 210 -2.55 10.00 6.73
N LYS A 211 -2.74 9.96 8.05
CA LYS A 211 -2.45 11.06 8.99
C LYS A 211 -1.26 10.80 9.93
N ILE A 212 -0.49 9.75 9.67
CA ILE A 212 0.71 9.38 10.42
C ILE A 212 1.91 9.73 9.53
N TYR A 213 2.91 10.40 10.08
CA TYR A 213 4.10 10.75 9.31
C TYR A 213 4.98 9.51 9.03
N GLU A 214 5.76 9.55 7.95
CA GLU A 214 6.73 8.48 7.63
C GLU A 214 7.80 8.32 8.74
N TRP A 215 8.27 9.43 9.31
CA TRP A 215 9.23 9.35 10.40
C TRP A 215 8.61 8.72 11.66
N GLU A 216 7.29 8.85 11.83
CA GLU A 216 6.57 8.26 12.96
C GLU A 216 6.42 6.75 12.80
N THR A 217 6.05 6.28 11.60
CA THR A 217 6.03 4.83 11.31
C THR A 217 7.42 4.23 11.43
N ALA A 218 8.47 4.93 10.99
CA ALA A 218 9.86 4.50 11.19
C ALA A 218 10.21 4.37 12.67
N LYS A 219 9.90 5.39 13.48
CA LYS A 219 10.17 5.36 14.92
C LYS A 219 9.33 4.32 15.64
N TYR A 220 8.08 4.12 15.22
CA TYR A 220 7.19 3.08 15.74
C TYR A 220 7.80 1.70 15.48
N ALA A 221 8.17 1.40 14.24
CA ALA A 221 8.78 0.12 13.86
C ALA A 221 10.03 -0.17 14.70
N TYR A 222 10.91 0.81 14.85
CA TYR A 222 12.09 0.72 15.71
C TYR A 222 11.73 0.41 17.17
N LEU A 223 10.77 1.14 17.75
CA LEU A 223 10.35 0.95 19.14
C LEU A 223 9.57 -0.36 19.35
N ALA A 224 8.91 -0.88 18.32
CA ALA A 224 8.25 -2.18 18.31
C ALA A 224 9.24 -3.34 18.13
N GLY A 225 10.53 -3.05 17.87
CA GLY A 225 11.56 -4.07 17.66
C GLY A 225 11.50 -4.74 16.29
N TYR A 226 10.77 -4.15 15.33
CA TYR A 226 10.71 -4.68 13.98
C TYR A 226 11.95 -4.24 13.17
N LYS A 227 12.57 -5.19 12.48
CA LYS A 227 13.68 -4.96 11.55
C LYS A 227 13.12 -4.98 10.11
N PRO A 228 12.94 -3.82 9.46
CA PRO A 228 12.46 -3.77 8.08
C PRO A 228 13.50 -4.35 7.12
N GLN A 229 13.06 -4.70 5.91
CA GLN A 229 14.00 -4.94 4.82
C GLN A 229 14.84 -3.68 4.58
N GLU A 230 16.16 -3.80 4.66
CA GLU A 230 17.11 -2.70 4.42
C GLU A 230 17.40 -2.49 2.92
N VAL A 231 17.12 -3.50 2.10
CA VAL A 231 17.38 -3.45 0.65
C VAL A 231 16.30 -2.63 -0.05
N GLU A 232 16.71 -1.49 -0.61
CA GLU A 232 15.89 -0.71 -1.53
C GLU A 232 15.76 -1.40 -2.90
N CYS A 233 14.71 -1.08 -3.64
CA CYS A 233 14.52 -1.62 -4.98
C CYS A 233 15.61 -1.03 -5.92
N PRO A 234 16.41 -1.86 -6.62
CA PRO A 234 17.52 -1.38 -7.45
C PRO A 234 17.05 -0.43 -8.56
N TYR A 235 15.81 -0.54 -9.03
CA TYR A 235 15.27 0.34 -10.07
C TYR A 235 14.92 1.76 -9.60
N LEU A 236 14.94 2.05 -8.30
CA LEU A 236 14.66 3.40 -7.78
C LEU A 236 15.84 4.36 -7.99
N GLU A 237 17.08 3.87 -7.91
CA GLU A 237 18.29 4.69 -8.05
C GLU A 237 18.46 5.24 -9.47
N TYR A 238 18.08 4.46 -10.48
CA TYR A 238 18.37 4.80 -11.88
C TYR A 238 17.40 5.81 -12.51
N PHE A 239 16.24 6.10 -11.89
CA PHE A 239 15.21 6.97 -12.47
C PHE A 239 14.52 7.85 -11.41
N PRO A 240 15.14 8.97 -10.98
CA PRO A 240 14.56 9.85 -9.96
C PRO A 240 13.25 10.46 -10.48
N SER A 241 12.15 10.02 -9.89
CA SER A 241 10.81 10.45 -10.29
C SER A 241 10.48 11.85 -9.77
N LEU A 242 9.47 12.49 -10.36
CA LEU A 242 8.89 13.74 -9.85
C LEU A 242 8.55 13.67 -8.34
N ARG A 243 8.22 12.48 -7.84
CA ARG A 243 7.95 12.24 -6.42
C ARG A 243 9.14 12.56 -5.52
N VAL A 244 10.36 12.20 -5.94
CA VAL A 244 11.59 12.46 -5.16
C VAL A 244 11.79 13.97 -4.99
N ARG A 245 11.67 14.73 -6.10
CA ARG A 245 11.80 16.20 -6.07
C ARG A 245 10.76 16.86 -5.17
N ILE A 246 9.51 16.38 -5.23
CA ILE A 246 8.42 16.90 -4.40
C ILE A 246 8.63 16.55 -2.93
N ARG A 247 9.11 15.34 -2.62
CA ARG A 247 9.44 14.94 -1.25
C ARG A 247 10.46 15.90 -0.66
N ASP A 248 11.57 16.14 -1.35
CA ASP A 248 12.66 16.97 -0.84
C ASP A 248 12.18 18.42 -0.60
N MET A 249 11.37 18.97 -1.51
CA MET A 249 10.73 20.27 -1.36
C MET A 249 9.78 20.33 -0.15
N ILE A 250 8.92 19.32 0.04
CA ILE A 250 7.99 19.28 1.17
C ILE A 250 8.76 19.17 2.49
N TYR A 251 9.84 18.38 2.54
CA TYR A 251 10.63 18.21 3.76
C TYR A 251 11.31 19.51 4.19
N GLU A 252 11.79 20.32 3.24
CA GLU A 252 12.30 21.66 3.55
C GLU A 252 11.21 22.52 4.21
N ILE A 253 10.00 22.54 3.65
CA ILE A 253 8.88 23.34 4.18
C ILE A 253 8.45 22.81 5.56
N GLU A 254 8.27 21.50 5.70
CA GLU A 254 7.83 20.86 6.94
C GLU A 254 8.83 21.08 8.08
N SER A 255 10.14 21.10 7.78
CA SER A 255 11.19 21.37 8.76
C SER A 255 11.12 22.79 9.35
N ARG A 256 10.73 23.78 8.54
CA ARG A 256 10.58 25.18 8.96
C ARG A 256 9.21 25.47 9.55
N LYS A 257 8.17 24.77 9.08
CA LYS A 257 6.78 24.92 9.53
C LYS A 257 6.12 23.55 9.73
N PRO A 258 6.35 22.90 10.88
CA PRO A 258 5.71 21.61 11.19
C PRO A 258 4.18 21.66 11.07
N GLY A 259 3.59 20.54 10.65
CA GLY A 259 2.16 20.40 10.40
C GLY A 259 1.70 20.87 9.02
N THR A 260 2.61 21.23 8.11
CA THR A 260 2.21 21.72 6.77
C THR A 260 1.58 20.62 5.95
N MET A 261 2.13 19.40 5.96
CA MET A 261 1.54 18.24 5.30
C MET A 261 0.16 17.88 5.86
N LEU A 262 0.00 17.92 7.20
CA LEU A 262 -1.30 17.68 7.85
C LEU A 262 -2.34 18.69 7.38
N ARG A 263 -2.02 19.99 7.40
CA ARG A 263 -2.93 21.05 6.93
C ARG A 263 -3.27 20.90 5.46
N LEU A 264 -2.31 20.52 4.61
CA LEU A 264 -2.55 20.25 3.19
C LEU A 264 -3.55 19.10 3.01
N LEU A 265 -3.38 18.00 3.73
CA LEU A 265 -4.28 16.86 3.66
C LEU A 265 -5.68 17.21 4.16
N GLU A 266 -5.78 17.97 5.25
CA GLU A 266 -7.06 18.40 5.82
C GLU A 266 -7.81 19.35 4.89
N TRP A 267 -7.11 20.31 4.30
CA TRP A 267 -7.67 21.17 3.26
C TRP A 267 -8.15 20.35 2.05
N PHE A 268 -7.36 19.37 1.62
CA PHE A 268 -7.73 18.48 0.52
C PHE A 268 -9.03 17.71 0.84
N ASP A 269 -9.13 17.09 2.02
CA ASP A 269 -10.31 16.32 2.43
C ASP A 269 -11.58 17.20 2.52
N MET A 270 -11.43 18.46 2.93
CA MET A 270 -12.55 19.42 2.98
C MET A 270 -12.99 19.88 1.59
N THR A 271 -12.04 20.10 0.69
CA THR A 271 -12.26 20.74 -0.62
C THR A 271 -12.70 19.72 -1.67
N PHE A 272 -12.08 18.55 -1.71
CA PHE A 272 -12.29 17.52 -2.75
C PHE A 272 -13.24 16.42 -2.31
N ASN A 273 -14.14 16.70 -1.36
CA ASN A 273 -15.11 15.72 -0.88
C ASN A 273 -16.02 15.26 -2.03
N PRO A 274 -15.98 13.97 -2.44
CA PRO A 274 -16.72 13.45 -3.58
C PRO A 274 -18.24 13.60 -3.45
N SER A 275 -18.80 13.66 -2.23
CA SER A 275 -20.25 13.87 -2.05
C SER A 275 -20.72 15.24 -2.54
N LYS A 276 -19.80 16.20 -2.70
CA LYS A 276 -20.10 17.56 -3.16
C LYS A 276 -19.90 17.75 -4.65
N ILE A 277 -19.29 16.79 -5.33
CA ILE A 277 -18.77 16.96 -6.68
C ILE A 277 -19.35 15.86 -7.56
N GLY A 278 -20.34 16.24 -8.36
CA GLY A 278 -21.01 15.35 -9.30
C GLY A 278 -20.07 14.97 -10.45
N GLY A 279 -20.10 13.69 -10.83
CA GLY A 279 -19.41 13.17 -11.99
C GLY A 279 -19.50 11.65 -12.04
N LYS A 280 -20.06 11.10 -13.11
CA LYS A 280 -19.98 9.66 -13.37
C LYS A 280 -18.72 9.41 -14.19
N ILE A 281 -17.72 8.79 -13.57
CA ILE A 281 -16.60 8.21 -14.30
C ILE A 281 -17.05 6.85 -14.79
N GLU A 282 -17.35 6.76 -16.08
CA GLU A 282 -17.67 5.50 -16.73
C GLU A 282 -16.39 4.73 -17.04
N LEU A 283 -16.43 3.41 -16.86
CA LEU A 283 -15.33 2.51 -17.16
C LEU A 283 -15.71 1.64 -18.36
N GLY A 284 -14.76 1.43 -19.26
CA GLY A 284 -14.85 0.40 -20.28
C GLY A 284 -14.46 -0.97 -19.71
N GLU A 285 -14.68 -2.02 -20.51
CA GLU A 285 -14.28 -3.39 -20.18
C GLU A 285 -13.14 -3.86 -21.10
N CYS A 286 -12.13 -4.50 -20.53
CA CYS A 286 -11.02 -5.04 -21.31
C CYS A 286 -11.45 -6.28 -22.08
N SER A 287 -11.39 -6.23 -23.41
CA SER A 287 -11.72 -7.35 -24.32
C SER A 287 -10.92 -8.65 -24.08
N ILE A 288 -9.79 -8.59 -23.38
CA ILE A 288 -8.92 -9.76 -23.12
C ILE A 288 -9.18 -10.40 -21.76
N CYS A 289 -9.40 -9.59 -20.71
CA CYS A 289 -9.46 -10.10 -19.34
C CYS A 289 -10.74 -9.75 -18.58
N GLY A 290 -11.68 -9.03 -19.19
CA GLY A 290 -12.93 -8.58 -18.55
C GLY A 290 -12.74 -7.54 -17.44
N GLU A 291 -11.51 -7.16 -17.11
CA GLU A 291 -11.24 -6.18 -16.05
C GLU A 291 -11.53 -4.75 -16.52
N PRO A 292 -11.90 -3.83 -15.60
CA PRO A 292 -12.26 -2.48 -15.98
C PRO A 292 -11.06 -1.69 -16.54
N THR A 293 -11.34 -0.81 -17.50
CA THR A 293 -10.36 0.08 -18.12
C THR A 293 -10.94 1.46 -18.42
N SER A 294 -10.11 2.40 -18.85
CA SER A 294 -10.58 3.73 -19.27
C SER A 294 -11.56 3.60 -20.43
N PRO A 295 -12.62 4.41 -20.51
CA PRO A 295 -13.72 4.18 -21.45
C PRO A 295 -13.31 4.24 -22.93
N TRP A 296 -12.24 4.97 -23.25
CA TRP A 296 -11.67 5.04 -24.60
C TRP A 296 -10.71 3.90 -24.96
N ARG A 297 -10.54 2.88 -24.11
CA ARG A 297 -9.59 1.78 -24.32
C ARG A 297 -10.33 0.46 -24.52
N THR A 298 -9.96 -0.29 -25.56
CA THR A 298 -10.43 -1.66 -25.81
C THR A 298 -9.70 -2.71 -24.97
N ILE A 299 -8.46 -2.42 -24.57
CA ILE A 299 -7.59 -3.31 -23.80
C ILE A 299 -7.00 -2.54 -22.60
N CYS A 300 -7.05 -3.13 -21.41
CA CYS A 300 -6.48 -2.54 -20.21
C CYS A 300 -4.95 -2.44 -20.28
N LYS A 301 -4.36 -1.52 -19.51
CA LYS A 301 -2.91 -1.28 -19.58
C LYS A 301 -2.07 -2.51 -19.23
N SER A 302 -2.54 -3.36 -18.30
CA SER A 302 -1.87 -4.61 -17.96
C SER A 302 -1.79 -5.57 -19.16
N CYS A 303 -2.90 -5.81 -19.85
CA CYS A 303 -2.91 -6.67 -21.04
C CYS A 303 -2.14 -6.04 -22.23
N GLU A 304 -2.21 -4.70 -22.40
CA GLU A 304 -1.39 -4.00 -23.41
C GLU A 304 0.11 -4.24 -23.18
N LEU A 305 0.56 -4.15 -21.92
CA LEU A 305 1.96 -4.39 -21.57
C LEU A 305 2.38 -5.84 -21.79
N GLN A 306 1.51 -6.80 -21.44
CA GLN A 306 1.78 -8.22 -21.69
C GLN A 306 1.88 -8.54 -23.18
N LEU A 307 0.94 -8.05 -24.01
CA LEU A 307 1.00 -8.26 -25.47
C LEU A 307 2.31 -7.75 -26.07
N LYS A 308 2.74 -6.55 -25.67
CA LYS A 308 3.98 -5.93 -26.16
C LYS A 308 5.24 -6.72 -25.82
N ILE A 309 5.23 -7.48 -24.73
CA ILE A 309 6.42 -8.20 -24.23
C ILE A 309 6.40 -9.68 -24.57
N LEU A 310 5.24 -10.31 -24.48
CA LEU A 310 5.07 -11.76 -24.56
C LEU A 310 4.51 -12.22 -25.91
N GLY A 311 3.97 -11.31 -26.73
CA GLY A 311 3.24 -11.65 -27.95
C GLY A 311 1.86 -12.27 -27.70
N ASP A 312 1.55 -12.58 -26.45
CA ASP A 312 0.26 -13.10 -25.98
C ASP A 312 -0.06 -12.45 -24.62
N ALA A 313 -1.24 -11.85 -24.51
CA ALA A 313 -1.78 -11.51 -23.20
C ALA A 313 -2.54 -12.73 -22.71
N ARG A 314 -1.81 -13.63 -22.04
CA ARG A 314 -2.44 -14.63 -21.19
C ARG A 314 -3.42 -13.89 -20.29
N ALA A 315 -4.70 -14.07 -20.58
CA ALA A 315 -5.76 -13.60 -19.71
C ALA A 315 -5.44 -14.09 -18.29
N ALA A 316 -5.89 -13.35 -17.30
CA ALA A 316 -5.84 -13.73 -15.88
C ALA A 316 -6.66 -15.02 -15.56
N ALA A 317 -6.88 -15.90 -16.54
CA ALA A 317 -7.59 -17.16 -16.48
C ALA A 317 -6.81 -18.28 -15.75
N LEU A 318 -5.57 -18.03 -15.31
CA LEU A 318 -4.75 -19.04 -14.62
C LEU A 318 -4.94 -19.09 -13.10
N LEU A 319 -5.74 -18.22 -12.50
CA LEU A 319 -6.14 -18.38 -11.10
C LEU A 319 -7.60 -18.85 -10.97
N ARG A 320 -7.85 -20.10 -11.35
CA ARG A 320 -8.44 -20.93 -10.29
C ARG A 320 -7.31 -21.05 -9.28
N ILE A 321 -7.43 -20.44 -8.10
CA ILE A 321 -6.59 -20.81 -6.96
C ILE A 321 -6.89 -22.30 -6.73
N ARG A 322 -6.22 -23.17 -7.49
CA ARG A 322 -6.38 -24.62 -7.45
C ARG A 322 -5.80 -25.04 -6.12
N GLY A 323 -6.65 -25.13 -5.10
CA GLY A 323 -6.50 -26.06 -3.97
C GLY A 323 -5.10 -26.29 -3.42
N SER A 324 -4.26 -25.26 -3.33
CA SER A 324 -2.93 -25.36 -2.74
C SER A 324 -2.87 -24.39 -1.56
N SER A 325 -3.51 -24.82 -0.48
CA SER A 325 -2.89 -24.67 0.83
C SER A 325 -1.45 -25.20 0.72
N PRO A 326 -0.40 -24.42 0.98
CA PRO A 326 0.88 -24.98 1.40
C PRO A 326 0.81 -25.29 2.91
N VAL A 327 -0.30 -25.91 3.34
CA VAL A 327 -0.57 -26.29 4.73
C VAL A 327 -0.78 -27.80 4.73
N ASN A 328 0.09 -28.51 5.45
CA ASN A 328 0.09 -29.95 5.70
C ASN A 328 0.44 -30.90 4.54
N LYS A 329 1.74 -31.02 4.26
CA LYS A 329 2.37 -32.32 3.99
C LYS A 329 3.53 -32.51 4.96
N ASN A 330 3.21 -32.82 6.22
CA ASN A 330 4.09 -33.47 7.21
C ASN A 330 3.39 -33.54 8.59
N GLN A 331 2.25 -34.22 8.64
CA GLN A 331 1.79 -34.81 9.91
C GLN A 331 1.82 -36.33 9.75
N PRO A 332 2.60 -37.06 10.57
CA PRO A 332 2.45 -38.51 10.64
C PRO A 332 1.09 -38.78 11.30
N THR A 333 0.24 -39.53 10.60
CA THR A 333 -1.00 -40.06 11.18
C THR A 333 -0.66 -41.26 12.07
N PRO A 334 -1.45 -41.51 13.13
CA PRO A 334 -1.14 -42.46 14.20
C PRO A 334 -1.08 -43.92 13.76
#